data_AF-A0A315CRF4-F1
#
_entry.id   AF-A0A315CRF4-F1
#
_cell.length_a   1.000
_cell.length_b   1.000
_cell.length_c   1.000
_cell.angle_alpha   90.00
_cell.angle_beta   90.00
_cell.angle_gamma   90.00
#
_symmetry.space_group_name_H-M   'P 1'
#
loop_
_entity.id
_entity.type
_entity.pdbx_description
1 polymer ?
#
loop_
_entity_poly.entity_id
_entity_poly.type
_entity_poly.pdbx_seq_one_letter_code
_entity_poly.pdbx_strand_id
1 'polypeptide(L)'
;MSTVGECVLSASDSYIETLNIKTIEAQPWLVELVIKTQLLNAKNPEEKRIKSRTCIERTRLVEIQSVIGEFLQSSDSLDELLSA
;
A
#
# COMPACT_ATOMS: atom_id res chain seq x y z
N MET A 1 -5.33 -15.71 -8.50
CA MET A 1 -4.74 -14.49 -7.90
C MET A 1 -4.80 -14.60 -6.39
N SER A 2 -3.67 -14.80 -5.73
CA SER A 2 -3.57 -14.83 -4.26
C SER A 2 -2.97 -13.51 -3.75
N THR A 3 -3.50 -13.00 -2.62
CA THR A 3 -2.88 -11.88 -1.90
C THR A 3 -1.67 -12.40 -1.15
N VAL A 4 -0.51 -11.78 -1.36
CA VAL A 4 0.76 -12.16 -0.71
C VAL A 4 1.10 -11.23 0.45
N GLY A 5 0.61 -9.98 0.40
CA GLY A 5 0.79 -9.02 1.49
C GLY A 5 -0.34 -8.01 1.55
N GLU A 6 -0.65 -7.58 2.77
CA GLU A 6 -1.56 -6.47 3.05
C GLU A 6 -0.87 -5.48 3.99
N CYS A 7 -1.02 -4.19 3.68
CA CYS A 7 -0.51 -3.10 4.50
C CYS A 7 -1.63 -2.07 4.69
N VAL A 8 -1.88 -1.65 5.93
CA VAL A 8 -2.78 -0.53 6.22
C VAL A 8 -2.05 0.77 5.91
N LEU A 9 -2.58 1.56 4.99
CA LEU A 9 -2.02 2.86 4.61
C LEU A 9 -2.54 3.99 5.49
N SER A 10 -3.80 3.90 5.92
CA SER A 10 -4.46 4.88 6.78
C SER A 10 -5.61 4.21 7.51
N ALA A 11 -5.80 4.55 8.78
CA ALA A 11 -6.94 4.13 9.56
C ALA A 11 -7.46 5.33 10.37
N SER A 12 -8.77 5.53 10.35
CA SER A 12 -9.48 6.54 11.12
C SER A 12 -10.81 5.99 11.61
N ASP A 13 -11.52 6.77 12.41
CA ASP A 13 -12.86 6.42 12.91
C ASP A 13 -13.90 6.27 11.79
N SER A 14 -13.61 6.77 10.58
CA SER A 14 -14.56 6.79 9.47
C SER A 14 -14.20 5.86 8.31
N TYR A 15 -12.91 5.55 8.13
CA TYR A 15 -12.45 4.70 7.05
C TYR A 15 -11.09 4.05 7.32
N ILE A 16 -10.85 2.95 6.60
CA ILE A 16 -9.56 2.26 6.53
C ILE A 16 -9.12 2.19 5.07
N GLU A 17 -7.86 2.51 4.79
CA GLU A 17 -7.22 2.29 3.50
C GLU A 17 -6.14 1.21 3.60
N THR A 18 -6.15 0.29 2.62
CA THR A 18 -5.22 -0.84 2.58
C THR A 18 -4.58 -0.97 1.21
N LEU A 19 -3.28 -1.19 1.16
CA LEU A 19 -2.55 -1.69 -0.01
C LEU A 19 -2.50 -3.22 0.05
N ASN A 20 -2.91 -3.87 -1.02
CA ASN A 20 -2.80 -5.31 -1.21
C ASN A 20 -1.81 -5.57 -2.36
N ILE A 21 -0.91 -6.53 -2.18
CA ILE A 21 -0.03 -7.04 -3.25
C ILE A 21 -0.52 -8.43 -3.64
N LYS A 22 -0.79 -8.64 -4.92
CA LYS A 22 -1.28 -9.91 -5.45
C LYS A 22 -0.39 -10.43 -6.56
N THR A 23 -0.25 -11.74 -6.62
CA THR A 23 0.41 -12.42 -7.74
C THR A 23 -0.54 -12.61 -8.90
N ILE A 24 0.00 -12.53 -10.12
CA ILE A 24 -0.71 -12.83 -11.36
C ILE A 24 -0.18 -14.17 -11.86
N GLU A 25 -0.97 -15.24 -11.69
CA GLU A 25 -0.54 -16.62 -12.03
C GLU A 25 -0.09 -16.77 -13.48
N ALA A 26 -0.81 -16.13 -14.41
CA ALA A 26 -0.48 -16.17 -15.83
C ALA A 26 0.80 -15.38 -16.20
N GLN A 27 1.24 -14.45 -15.34
CA GLN A 27 2.35 -13.52 -15.60
C GLN A 27 3.22 -13.38 -14.35
N PRO A 28 4.05 -14.38 -14.02
CA PRO A 28 4.79 -14.40 -12.75
C PRO A 28 5.74 -13.22 -12.54
N TRP A 29 6.18 -12.55 -13.62
CA TRP A 29 7.03 -11.36 -13.57
C TRP A 29 6.28 -10.09 -13.16
N LEU A 30 4.95 -10.10 -13.17
CA LEU A 30 4.10 -8.99 -12.73
C LEU A 30 3.46 -9.27 -11.36
N VAL A 31 3.19 -8.20 -10.64
CA VAL A 31 2.34 -8.18 -9.44
C VAL A 31 1.29 -7.08 -9.58
N GLU A 32 0.12 -7.33 -9.01
CA GLU A 32 -0.95 -6.33 -8.92
C GLU A 32 -0.88 -5.65 -7.56
N LEU A 33 -0.77 -4.33 -7.57
CA LEU A 33 -0.96 -3.47 -6.40
C LEU A 33 -2.39 -2.96 -6.40
N VAL A 34 -3.12 -3.17 -5.31
CA VAL A 34 -4.52 -2.72 -5.17
C VAL A 34 -4.67 -1.92 -3.89
N ILE A 35 -5.05 -0.65 -4.04
CA ILE A 35 -5.45 0.19 -2.92
C ILE A 35 -6.96 0.13 -2.78
N LYS A 36 -7.43 -0.22 -1.59
CA LYS A 36 -8.84 -0.28 -1.24
C LYS A 36 -9.15 0.69 -0.11
N THR A 37 -10.37 1.19 -0.10
CA THR A 37 -10.94 1.97 0.99
C THR A 37 -12.16 1.22 1.53
N GLN A 38 -12.25 1.09 2.85
CA GLN A 38 -13.40 0.56 3.58
C GLN A 38 -14.00 1.71 4.39
N LEU A 39 -15.28 2.03 4.17
CA LEU A 39 -15.99 3.05 4.93
C LEU A 39 -16.71 2.39 6.11
N LEU A 40 -16.28 2.68 7.33
CA LEU A 40 -16.79 2.01 8.54
C LEU A 40 -18.23 2.41 8.86
N ASN A 41 -18.63 3.60 8.42
CA ASN A 41 -19.98 4.15 8.64
C ASN A 41 -20.92 3.91 7.45
N ALA A 42 -20.52 3.10 6.46
CA ALA A 42 -21.39 2.76 5.33
C ALA A 42 -22.52 1.81 5.78
N LYS A 43 -23.57 1.71 4.96
CA LYS A 43 -24.65 0.74 5.17
C LYS A 43 -24.13 -0.69 5.29
N ASN A 44 -23.05 -0.99 4.58
CA ASN A 44 -22.30 -2.23 4.72
C ASN A 44 -20.84 -1.92 5.09
N PRO A 45 -20.48 -1.97 6.39
CA PRO A 45 -19.13 -1.67 6.86
C PRO A 45 -18.06 -2.60 6.28
N GLU A 46 -18.41 -3.81 5.85
CA GLU A 46 -17.47 -4.77 5.25
C GLU A 46 -17.17 -4.50 3.76
N GLU A 47 -17.90 -3.55 3.15
CA GLU A 47 -17.71 -3.22 1.75
C GLU A 47 -16.36 -2.51 1.53
N LYS A 48 -15.52 -3.11 0.67
CA LYS A 48 -14.23 -2.54 0.26
C LYS A 48 -14.33 -2.04 -1.18
N ARG A 49 -14.12 -0.74 -1.39
CA ARG A 49 -14.04 -0.12 -2.71
C ARG A 49 -12.60 -0.05 -3.20
N ILE A 50 -12.34 -0.39 -4.45
CA ILE A 50 -11.02 -0.19 -5.08
C ILE A 50 -10.87 1.29 -5.43
N LYS A 51 -9.84 1.93 -4.87
CA LYS A 51 -9.47 3.32 -5.16
C LYS A 51 -8.45 3.39 -6.28
N SER A 52 -7.50 2.47 -6.30
CA SER A 52 -6.48 2.36 -7.34
C SER A 52 -6.05 0.91 -7.55
N ARG A 53 -5.65 0.59 -8.77
CA ARG A 53 -5.11 -0.71 -9.18
C ARG A 53 -4.07 -0.49 -10.27
N THR A 54 -2.92 -1.13 -10.13
CA THR A 54 -1.88 -1.12 -11.16
C THR A 54 -1.10 -2.44 -11.17
N CYS A 55 -0.54 -2.78 -12.32
CA CYS A 55 0.40 -3.89 -12.48
C CYS A 55 1.81 -3.32 -12.56
N ILE A 56 2.74 -3.92 -11.83
CA ILE A 56 4.16 -3.55 -11.88
C ILE A 56 5.03 -4.80 -12.01
N GLU A 57 6.20 -4.65 -12.61
CA GLU A 57 7.20 -5.71 -12.62
C GLU A 57 7.73 -5.97 -11.21
N ARG A 58 8.00 -7.24 -10.88
CA ARG A 58 8.57 -7.62 -9.59
C ARG A 58 9.91 -6.93 -9.30
N THR A 59 10.72 -6.70 -10.33
CA THR A 59 11.99 -5.95 -10.23
C THR A 59 11.75 -4.52 -9.75
N ARG A 60 10.68 -3.88 -10.20
CA ARG A 60 10.29 -2.52 -9.78
C ARG A 60 9.72 -2.47 -8.38
N LEU A 61 9.15 -3.57 -7.86
CA LEU A 61 8.72 -3.64 -6.46
C LEU A 61 9.91 -3.53 -5.50
N VAL A 62 11.06 -4.11 -5.85
CA VAL A 62 12.31 -3.98 -5.07
C VAL A 62 12.80 -2.54 -5.10
N GLU A 63 12.73 -1.88 -6.25
CA GLU A 63 13.10 -0.45 -6.38
C GLU A 63 12.18 0.46 -5.55
N ILE A 64 10.87 0.20 -5.54
CA ILE A 64 9.91 0.91 -4.68
C ILE A 64 10.28 0.76 -3.20
N GLN A 65 10.68 -0.45 -2.76
CA GLN A 65 11.15 -0.67 -1.40
C GLN A 65 12.35 0.23 -1.07
N SER A 66 13.35 0.30 -1.96
CA SER A 66 14.51 1.17 -1.77
C SER A 66 14.13 2.64 -1.68
N VAL A 67 13.30 3.14 -2.59
CA VAL A 67 12.84 4.54 -2.59
C VAL A 67 12.08 4.89 -1.32
N ILE A 68 11.23 3.99 -0.81
CA ILE A 68 10.55 4.18 0.47
C ILE A 68 11.58 4.24 1.61
N GLY A 69 12.57 3.35 1.62
CA GLY A 69 13.62 3.34 2.64
C GLY A 69 14.44 4.64 2.65
N GLU A 70 14.85 5.12 1.48
CA GLU A 70 15.55 6.41 1.33
C GLU A 70 14.70 7.58 1.82
N PHE A 71 13.40 7.61 1.49
CA PHE A 71 12.48 8.63 1.96
C PHE A 71 12.39 8.66 3.49
N LEU A 72 12.23 7.49 4.13
CA LEU A 72 12.13 7.38 5.58
C LEU A 72 13.42 7.80 6.30
N GLN A 73 14.58 7.43 5.77
CA GLN A 73 15.87 7.88 6.32
C GLN A 73 16.03 9.40 6.23
N SER A 74 15.55 10.01 5.13
CA SER A 74 15.58 11.46 4.98
C SER A 74 14.64 12.18 5.95
N SER A 75 13.48 11.59 6.29
CA SER A 75 12.54 12.18 7.26
C SER A 75 13.06 12.08 8.69
N ASP A 76 13.74 10.99 9.07
CA ASP A 76 14.31 10.86 10.41
C ASP A 76 15.36 11.95 10.68
N SER A 77 16.18 12.29 9.67
CA SER A 77 17.12 13.40 9.77
C SER A 77 16.47 14.78 9.88
N LEU A 78 15.25 14.95 9.36
CA LEU A 78 14.51 16.20 9.42
C LEU A 78 13.84 16.38 10.80
N ASP A 79 13.28 15.30 11.36
CA ASP A 79 12.69 15.32 12.71
C ASP A 79 13.75 15.52 13.81
N GLU A 80 14.95 14.98 13.65
CA GLU A 80 16.09 15.26 14.56
C GLU A 80 16.54 16.73 14.48
N LEU A 81 16.52 17.35 13.29
CA LEU A 81 16.87 18.77 13.10
C LEU A 81 15.81 19.74 13.62
N LEU A 82 14.54 19.35 13.58
CA LEU A 82 13.42 20.18 14.09
C LEU A 82 13.19 20.00 15.60
N SER A 83 13.78 18.98 16.20
CA SER A 83 13.71 18.69 17.64
C SER A 83 14.95 19.18 18.43
N ALA A 84 15.91 19.82 17.77
CA ALA A 84 17.14 20.40 18.34
C ALA A 84 17.05 21.94 18.47
#